data_AF-W2X735-F1
#
_entry.id   AF-W2X735-F1
#
_cell.length_a   1.000
_cell.length_b   1.000
_cell.length_c   1.000
_cell.angle_alpha   90.00
_cell.angle_beta   90.00
_cell.angle_gamma   90.00
#
_symmetry.space_group_name_H-M   'P 1'
#
loop_
_entity.id
_entity.type
_entity.pdbx_description
1 polymer ?
#
loop_
_entity_poly.entity_id
_entity_poly.type
_entity_poly.pdbx_seq_one_letter_code
_entity_poly.pdbx_strand_id
1 'polypeptide(L)'
;QRYMVHGSRLKFYRDGSLGTSEELLAHVGNQGMVRGVEDFKDHRKTQHGWQLLVSWVGLQEEEDSWEFLQSLYSDIPTRVENYTAQSGDIELVQALSTLQQNTRA
;
A
#
# COMPACT_ATOMS: atom_id res chain seq x y z
N GLN A 1 30.84 -20.64 -20.99
CA GLN A 1 29.64 -20.84 -21.84
C GLN A 1 28.89 -19.52 -21.95
N ARG A 2 28.48 -19.12 -23.15
CA ARG A 2 27.78 -17.87 -23.45
C ARG A 2 26.28 -18.17 -23.45
N TYR A 3 25.53 -17.63 -22.49
CA TYR A 3 24.07 -17.76 -22.48
C TYR A 3 23.49 -16.87 -23.59
N MET A 4 22.96 -17.51 -24.63
CA MET A 4 22.19 -16.86 -25.68
C MET A 4 20.81 -16.57 -25.08
N VAL A 5 20.56 -15.34 -24.67
CA VAL A 5 19.23 -14.92 -24.22
C VAL A 5 18.26 -15.01 -25.39
N HIS A 6 17.21 -15.82 -25.24
CA HIS A 6 16.07 -15.78 -26.14
C HIS A 6 15.32 -14.49 -25.86
N GLY A 7 15.27 -13.57 -26.84
CA GLY A 7 14.41 -12.41 -26.74
C GLY A 7 12.96 -12.87 -26.67
N SER A 8 12.32 -12.74 -25.50
CA SER A 8 10.88 -12.92 -25.37
C SER A 8 10.21 -11.85 -26.22
N ARG A 9 9.76 -12.22 -27.44
CA ARG A 9 8.87 -11.38 -28.23
C ARG A 9 7.60 -11.21 -27.41
N LEU A 10 7.36 -9.99 -26.89
CA LEU A 10 6.06 -9.58 -26.39
C LEU A 10 5.09 -9.66 -27.58
N LYS A 11 4.37 -10.78 -27.72
CA LYS A 11 3.24 -10.85 -28.64
C LYS A 11 2.11 -10.09 -27.96
N PHE A 12 1.67 -8.99 -28.57
CA PHE A 12 0.37 -8.43 -28.21
C PHE A 12 -0.67 -9.52 -28.40
N TYR A 13 -1.24 -9.98 -27.30
CA TYR A 13 -2.36 -10.89 -27.30
C TYR A 13 -3.55 -10.12 -27.88
N ARG A 14 -3.93 -10.43 -29.12
CA ARG A 14 -5.15 -9.92 -29.76
C ARG A 14 -5.99 -11.11 -30.17
N ASP A 15 -6.69 -11.65 -29.20
CA ASP A 15 -7.81 -12.53 -29.47
C ASP A 15 -9.09 -11.69 -29.43
N GLY A 16 -9.79 -11.60 -30.54
CA GLY A 16 -11.11 -10.95 -30.61
C GLY A 16 -12.20 -11.76 -29.90
N SER A 17 -11.86 -12.95 -29.40
CA SER A 17 -12.76 -13.82 -28.62
C SER A 17 -12.48 -13.80 -27.11
N LEU A 18 -11.49 -13.01 -26.64
CA LEU A 18 -11.36 -12.69 -25.23
C LEU A 18 -12.50 -11.74 -24.87
N GLY A 19 -13.69 -12.31 -24.66
CA GLY A 19 -14.83 -11.61 -24.10
C GLY A 19 -14.34 -10.85 -22.89
N THR A 20 -14.62 -9.55 -22.85
CA THR A 20 -14.25 -8.73 -21.71
C THR A 20 -15.05 -9.24 -20.53
N SER A 21 -14.46 -10.17 -19.75
CA SER A 21 -15.09 -10.70 -18.55
C SER A 21 -15.30 -9.54 -17.59
N GLU A 22 -16.40 -9.53 -16.85
CA GLU A 22 -16.62 -8.58 -15.76
C GLU A 22 -15.42 -8.53 -14.82
N GLU A 23 -14.71 -9.65 -14.65
CA GLU A 23 -13.47 -9.78 -13.88
C GLU A 23 -12.33 -8.89 -14.42
N LEU A 24 -12.12 -8.84 -15.74
CA LEU A 24 -11.06 -8.02 -16.34
C LEU A 24 -11.42 -6.53 -16.33
N LEU A 25 -12.70 -6.19 -16.48
CA LEU A 25 -13.18 -4.81 -16.35
C LEU A 25 -13.10 -4.33 -14.90
N ALA A 26 -13.48 -5.16 -13.94
CA ALA A 26 -13.32 -4.88 -12.51
C ALA A 26 -11.84 -4.70 -12.15
N HIS A 27 -10.96 -5.53 -12.72
CA HIS A 27 -9.52 -5.44 -12.51
C HIS A 27 -8.94 -4.13 -13.07
N VAL A 28 -9.30 -3.72 -14.29
CA VAL A 28 -8.83 -2.44 -14.89
C VAL A 28 -9.47 -1.24 -14.18
N GLY A 29 -10.73 -1.30 -13.79
CA GLY A 29 -11.41 -0.25 -13.01
C GLY A 29 -10.75 -0.01 -11.64
N ASN A 30 -10.28 -1.06 -10.98
CA ASN A 30 -9.58 -0.97 -9.70
C ASN A 30 -8.14 -0.45 -9.81
N GLN A 31 -7.52 -0.44 -11.00
CA GLN A 31 -6.14 0.07 -11.16
C GLN A 31 -6.04 1.60 -11.22
N GLY A 32 -7.18 2.31 -11.25
CA GLY A 32 -7.26 3.78 -11.15
C GLY A 32 -7.98 4.29 -9.90
N MET A 33 -8.38 3.41 -8.99
CA MET A 33 -9.14 3.76 -7.79
C MET A 33 -8.20 4.00 -6.62
N VAL A 34 -8.32 5.16 -5.97
CA VAL A 34 -7.68 5.41 -4.67
C VAL A 34 -8.23 4.37 -3.70
N ARG A 35 -7.39 3.42 -3.27
CA ARG A 35 -7.78 2.39 -2.30
C ARG A 35 -8.00 3.07 -0.95
N GLY A 36 -9.23 3.03 -0.45
CA GLY A 36 -9.54 3.56 0.87
C GLY A 36 -8.95 2.66 1.96
N VAL A 37 -8.38 3.27 3.00
CA VAL A 37 -7.98 2.54 4.22
C VAL A 37 -9.24 2.14 4.99
N GLU A 38 -9.41 0.86 5.30
CA GLU A 38 -10.47 0.36 6.18
C GLU A 38 -10.04 0.47 7.63
N ASP A 39 -8.88 -0.08 7.98
CA ASP A 39 -8.32 -0.03 9.34
C ASP A 39 -6.80 -0.20 9.38
N PHE A 40 -6.19 0.11 10.52
CA PHE A 40 -4.81 -0.23 10.84
C PHE A 40 -4.78 -1.41 11.81
N LYS A 41 -4.26 -2.55 11.37
CA LYS A 41 -4.30 -3.82 12.13
C LYS A 41 -3.09 -4.03 13.02
N ASP A 42 -1.93 -3.49 12.65
CA ASP A 42 -0.67 -3.68 13.36
C ASP A 42 0.37 -2.62 12.98
N HIS A 43 1.49 -2.57 13.70
CA HIS A 43 2.62 -1.69 13.43
C HIS A 43 3.95 -2.43 13.63
N ARG A 44 4.95 -2.06 12.84
CA ARG A 44 6.31 -2.60 13.00
C ARG A 44 7.39 -1.59 12.69
N LYS A 45 8.52 -1.74 13.36
CA LYS A 45 9.77 -1.03 13.06
C LYS A 45 10.64 -1.89 12.15
N THR A 46 11.01 -1.34 11.00
CA THR A 46 11.95 -1.98 10.07
C THR A 46 13.26 -1.20 10.00
N GLN A 47 14.27 -1.74 9.32
CA GLN A 47 15.51 -1.00 9.02
C GLN A 47 15.27 0.27 8.18
N HIS A 48 14.13 0.37 7.49
CA HIS A 48 13.75 1.51 6.65
C HIS A 48 12.76 2.47 7.32
N GLY A 49 12.43 2.23 8.60
CA GLY A 49 11.49 3.03 9.37
C GLY A 49 10.21 2.29 9.72
N TRP A 50 9.24 3.06 10.22
CA TRP A 50 7.96 2.56 10.71
C TRP A 50 6.98 2.26 9.58
N GLN A 51 6.29 1.14 9.72
CA GLN A 51 5.21 0.72 8.83
C GLN A 51 3.96 0.37 9.64
N LEU A 52 2.80 0.63 9.08
CA LEU A 52 1.50 0.20 9.60
C LEU A 52 0.92 -0.86 8.66
N LEU A 53 0.29 -1.89 9.22
CA LEU A 53 -0.46 -2.88 8.45
C LEU A 53 -1.84 -2.30 8.15
N VAL A 54 -2.08 -2.05 6.87
CA VAL A 54 -3.29 -1.42 6.35
C VAL A 54 -4.22 -2.48 5.82
N SER A 55 -5.46 -2.45 6.31
CA SER A 55 -6.57 -3.13 5.65
C SER A 55 -7.29 -2.19 4.71
N TRP A 56 -7.78 -2.72 3.61
CA TRP A 56 -8.29 -1.93 2.48
C TRP A 56 -9.79 -2.14 2.31
N VAL A 57 -10.52 -1.03 2.13
CA VAL A 57 -11.98 -1.06 2.00
C VAL A 57 -12.40 -1.99 0.87
N GLY A 58 -13.19 -3.01 1.21
CA GLY A 58 -13.76 -3.95 0.25
C GLY A 58 -12.77 -5.00 -0.28
N LEU A 59 -11.57 -5.10 0.29
CA LEU A 59 -10.61 -6.16 -0.01
C LEU A 59 -10.55 -7.17 1.13
N GLN A 60 -9.99 -8.34 0.84
CA GLN A 60 -9.82 -9.42 1.81
C GLN A 60 -8.54 -9.22 2.62
N GLU A 61 -8.39 -9.93 3.74
CA GLU A 61 -7.23 -9.74 4.64
C GLU A 61 -5.89 -10.12 3.98
N GLU A 62 -5.93 -10.99 2.98
CA GLU A 62 -4.75 -11.36 2.19
C GLU A 62 -4.21 -10.20 1.35
N GLU A 63 -5.03 -9.17 1.12
CA GLU A 63 -4.65 -7.93 0.44
C GLU A 63 -4.12 -6.86 1.42
N ASP A 64 -4.12 -7.12 2.73
CA ASP A 64 -3.55 -6.20 3.71
C ASP A 64 -2.06 -5.96 3.39
N SER A 65 -1.62 -4.71 3.47
CA SER A 65 -0.25 -4.34 3.10
C SER A 65 0.44 -3.49 4.16
N TRP A 66 1.76 -3.63 4.22
CA TRP A 66 2.60 -2.82 5.11
C TRP A 66 2.98 -1.52 4.42
N GLU A 67 2.37 -0.41 4.85
CA GLU A 67 2.59 0.91 4.29
C GLU A 67 3.45 1.77 5.23
N PHE A 68 4.32 2.62 4.66
CA PHE A 68 5.20 3.47 5.45
C PHE A 68 4.43 4.56 6.20
N LEU A 69 4.81 4.79 7.46
CA LEU A 69 4.22 5.81 8.32
C LEU A 69 4.23 7.19 7.63
N GLN A 70 5.32 7.54 6.94
CA GLN A 70 5.43 8.82 6.24
C GLN A 70 4.41 8.97 5.11
N SER A 71 4.25 7.94 4.28
CA SER A 71 3.28 7.95 3.18
C SER A 71 1.85 8.06 3.72
N LEU A 72 1.52 7.22 4.69
CA LEU A 72 0.19 7.22 5.32
C LEU A 72 -0.12 8.56 6.01
N TYR A 73 0.86 9.18 6.67
CA TYR A 73 0.66 10.45 7.33
C TYR A 73 0.43 11.60 6.33
N SER A 74 1.06 11.55 5.14
CA SER A 74 0.80 12.50 4.06
C SER A 74 -0.63 12.40 3.56
N ASP A 75 -1.18 11.19 3.47
CA ASP A 75 -2.47 10.94 2.84
C ASP A 75 -3.64 11.05 3.83
N ILE A 76 -3.48 10.52 5.05
CA ILE A 76 -4.55 10.38 6.06
C ILE A 76 -4.05 10.71 7.49
N PRO A 77 -3.54 11.94 7.73
CA PRO A 77 -2.85 12.31 8.97
C PRO A 77 -3.68 12.03 10.24
N THR A 78 -4.96 12.42 10.23
CA THR A 78 -5.86 12.25 11.39
C THR A 78 -6.06 10.78 11.77
N ARG A 79 -6.10 9.86 10.80
CA ARG A 79 -6.25 8.42 11.11
C ARG A 79 -4.97 7.85 11.70
N VAL A 80 -3.82 8.25 11.17
CA VAL A 80 -2.51 7.84 11.69
C VAL A 80 -2.29 8.36 13.11
N GLU A 81 -2.65 9.61 13.38
CA GLU A 81 -2.58 10.21 14.73
C GLU A 81 -3.45 9.45 15.74
N ASN A 82 -4.69 9.15 15.38
CA ASN A 82 -5.60 8.42 16.26
C ASN A 82 -5.09 7.01 16.57
N TYR A 83 -4.62 6.28 15.55
CA TYR A 83 -4.08 4.93 15.74
C TYR A 83 -2.82 4.93 16.61
N THR A 84 -1.85 5.80 16.31
CA THR A 84 -0.60 5.89 17.07
C THR A 84 -0.84 6.30 18.52
N ALA A 85 -1.80 7.21 18.79
CA ALA A 85 -2.16 7.56 20.15
C ALA A 85 -2.79 6.38 20.93
N GLN A 86 -3.48 5.48 20.24
CA GLN A 86 -4.15 4.32 20.82
C GLN A 86 -3.25 3.08 20.93
N SER A 87 -2.17 2.99 20.14
CA SER A 87 -1.30 1.80 20.09
C SER A 87 -0.56 1.54 21.41
N GLY A 88 -0.34 2.58 22.22
CA GLY A 88 0.46 2.50 23.45
C GLY A 88 1.96 2.34 23.22
N ASP A 89 2.42 2.34 21.96
CA ASP A 89 3.84 2.26 21.61
C ASP A 89 4.48 3.64 21.61
N ILE A 90 5.27 3.90 22.65
CA ILE A 90 5.97 5.17 22.87
C ILE A 90 6.95 5.47 21.71
N GLU A 91 7.63 4.47 21.16
CA GLU A 91 8.59 4.69 20.07
C GLU A 91 7.89 5.08 18.77
N LEU A 92 6.73 4.47 18.50
CA LEU A 92 5.91 4.84 17.35
C LEU A 92 5.36 6.28 17.49
N VAL A 93 4.87 6.66 18.67
CA VAL A 93 4.41 8.03 18.96
C VAL A 93 5.54 9.05 18.78
N GLN A 94 6.75 8.73 19.24
CA GLN A 94 7.94 9.57 19.04
C GLN A 94 8.32 9.70 17.56
N ALA A 95 8.20 8.62 16.80
CA ALA A 95 8.47 8.65 15.36
C ALA A 95 7.48 9.56 14.62
N LEU A 96 6.19 9.50 14.96
CA LEU A 96 5.19 10.41 14.40
C LEU A 96 5.46 11.87 14.78
N SER A 97 5.83 12.13 16.04
CA SER A 97 6.17 13.47 16.51
C SER A 97 7.37 14.07 15.75
N THR A 98 8.39 13.24 15.50
CA THR A 98 9.57 13.63 14.70
C THR A 98 9.17 13.93 13.25
N LEU A 99 8.30 13.12 12.67
CA LEU A 99 7.79 13.33 11.32
C LEU A 99 7.03 14.68 11.22
N GLN A 100 6.17 14.98 12.18
CA GLN A 100 5.40 16.23 12.25
C GLN A 100 6.30 17.48 12.33
N GLN A 101 7.42 17.40 13.05
CA GLN A 101 8.40 18.48 13.13
C GLN A 101 9.09 18.72 11.79
N ASN A 102 9.45 17.64 11.09
CA ASN A 102 10.12 17.71 9.80
C ASN A 102 9.22 18.26 8.68
N THR A 103 7.90 18.03 8.75
CA THR A 103 6.95 18.56 7.75
C THR A 103 6.62 20.06 7.97
N ARG A 104 6.92 20.61 9.15
CA ARG A 104 6.66 22.02 9.49
C ARG A 104 7.86 22.96 9.28
N ALA A 105 9.05 22.40 9.03
CA ALA A 105 10.28 23.13 8.74
C ALA A 105 10.40 23.41 7.24
#